data_AF-A0A942E6V3-F1
#
_entry.id   AF-A0A942E6V3-F1
#
_cell.length_a   1.000
_cell.length_b   1.000
_cell.length_c   1.000
_cell.angle_alpha   90.00
_cell.angle_beta   90.00
_cell.angle_gamma   90.00
#
_symmetry.space_group_name_H-M   'P 1'
#
loop_
_entity.id
_entity.type
_entity.pdbx_description
1 polymer ?
#
loop_
_entity_poly.entity_id
_entity_poly.type
_entity_poly.pdbx_seq_one_letter_code
_entity_poly.pdbx_strand_id
1 'polypeptide(L)'
;MSRFLQIRLRALIAAVRLATLEMKLGMLARALEKRYRADQPRAPKGTPEGGQWVTDRLHVAAGSRCDGFSGGCQLGGTFGTTGMYTIFGKNLCRDCAIKFLGIQGLPHGEQEETLRPFEQTQSR
;
A
#
# COMPACT_ATOMS: atom_id res chain seq x y z
N MET A 1 5.67 -47.75 33.48
CA MET A 1 4.62 -46.73 33.68
C MET A 1 3.25 -47.37 33.49
N SER A 2 2.32 -47.16 34.43
CA SER A 2 0.96 -47.73 34.37
C SER A 2 0.20 -47.26 33.11
N ARG A 3 -0.48 -48.19 32.43
CA ARG A 3 -1.31 -47.95 31.23
C ARG A 3 -2.39 -46.87 31.47
N PHE A 4 -2.87 -46.77 32.71
CA PHE A 4 -3.80 -45.71 33.14
C PHE A 4 -3.17 -44.31 33.09
N LEU A 5 -1.92 -44.16 33.53
CA LEU A 5 -1.21 -42.88 33.48
C LEU A 5 -0.96 -42.43 32.04
N GLN A 6 -0.66 -43.37 31.14
CA GLN A 6 -0.49 -43.06 29.71
C GLN A 6 -1.80 -42.59 29.06
N ILE A 7 -2.94 -43.20 29.37
CA ILE A 7 -4.24 -42.80 28.84
C ILE A 7 -4.61 -41.39 29.35
N ARG A 8 -4.42 -41.12 30.64
CA ARG A 8 -4.69 -39.81 31.24
C ARG A 8 -3.80 -38.71 30.65
N LEU A 9 -2.50 -39.00 30.49
CA LEU A 9 -1.57 -38.06 29.87
C LEU A 9 -1.97 -37.73 28.42
N ARG A 10 -2.34 -38.75 27.63
CA ARG A 10 -2.81 -38.53 26.25
C ARG A 10 -4.09 -37.70 26.20
N ALA A 11 -5.03 -37.96 27.09
CA ALA A 11 -6.28 -37.18 27.19
C ALA A 11 -5.99 -35.70 27.55
N LEU A 12 -5.07 -35.45 28.48
CA LEU A 12 -4.68 -34.09 28.86
C LEU A 12 -3.97 -33.36 27.72
N ILE A 13 -3.05 -34.03 27.01
CA ILE A 13 -2.40 -33.48 25.81
C ILE A 13 -3.44 -33.14 24.73
N ALA A 14 -4.43 -34.01 24.51
CA ALA A 14 -5.49 -33.77 23.54
C ALA A 14 -6.34 -32.56 23.94
N ALA A 15 -6.71 -32.42 25.22
CA ALA A 15 -7.48 -31.28 25.72
C ALA A 15 -6.75 -29.95 25.53
N VAL A 16 -5.45 -29.89 25.86
CA VAL A 16 -4.62 -28.68 25.64
C VAL A 16 -4.53 -28.33 24.15
N ARG A 17 -4.34 -29.34 23.29
CA ARG A 17 -4.30 -29.13 21.83
C ARG A 17 -5.63 -28.61 21.29
N LEU A 18 -6.76 -29.13 21.78
CA LEU A 18 -8.08 -28.69 21.36
C LEU A 18 -8.32 -27.22 21.76
N ALA A 19 -8.08 -26.87 23.02
CA ALA A 19 -8.22 -25.48 23.50
C ALA A 19 -7.33 -24.51 22.72
N THR A 20 -6.11 -24.93 22.37
CA THR A 20 -5.20 -24.12 21.54
C THR A 20 -5.76 -23.91 20.14
N LEU A 21 -6.36 -24.93 19.52
CA LEU A 21 -6.97 -24.82 18.20
C LEU A 21 -8.19 -23.90 18.22
N GLU A 22 -9.03 -23.99 19.25
CA GLU A 22 -10.18 -23.08 19.44
C GLU A 22 -9.73 -21.62 19.52
N MET A 23 -8.70 -21.34 20.32
CA MET A 23 -8.12 -19.98 20.42
C MET A 23 -7.59 -19.50 19.06
N LYS A 24 -6.83 -20.34 18.35
CA LYS A 24 -6.27 -20.00 17.03
C LYS A 24 -7.38 -19.74 16.00
N LEU A 25 -8.43 -20.55 16.00
CA LEU A 25 -9.56 -20.38 15.11
C LEU A 25 -10.25 -19.03 15.37
N GLY A 26 -10.49 -18.67 16.63
CA GLY A 26 -11.06 -17.38 17.00
C GLY A 26 -10.19 -16.20 16.57
N MET A 27 -8.87 -16.28 16.71
CA MET A 27 -7.96 -15.23 16.24
C MET A 27 -7.95 -15.10 14.71
N LEU A 28 -7.95 -16.22 13.99
CA LEU A 28 -8.03 -16.23 12.53
C LEU A 28 -9.35 -15.63 12.03
N ALA A 29 -10.48 -15.99 12.64
CA ALA A 29 -11.78 -15.43 12.30
C ALA A 29 -11.79 -13.91 12.46
N ARG A 30 -11.30 -13.37 13.59
CA ARG A 30 -11.20 -11.92 13.83
C ARG A 30 -10.26 -11.22 12.84
N ALA A 31 -9.13 -11.84 12.50
CA ALA A 31 -8.20 -11.30 11.52
C ALA A 31 -8.81 -11.26 10.11
N LEU A 32 -9.57 -12.29 9.73
CA LEU A 32 -10.31 -12.35 8.48
C LEU A 32 -11.43 -11.31 8.46
N GLU A 33 -12.24 -11.19 9.52
CA GLU A 33 -13.26 -10.14 9.63
C GLU A 33 -12.65 -8.75 9.49
N LYS A 34 -11.52 -8.48 10.16
CA LYS A 34 -10.83 -7.18 10.02
C LYS A 34 -10.42 -6.90 8.58
N ARG A 35 -9.99 -7.91 7.81
CA ARG A 35 -9.44 -7.75 6.46
C ARG A 35 -10.50 -7.82 5.35
N TYR A 36 -11.59 -8.55 5.57
CA TYR A 36 -12.61 -8.87 4.57
C TYR A 36 -14.00 -8.33 4.91
N ARG A 37 -14.08 -7.38 5.85
CA ARG A 37 -15.28 -6.61 6.17
C ARG A 37 -15.92 -6.02 4.91
N ALA A 38 -17.22 -6.25 4.75
CA ALA A 38 -17.96 -5.84 3.55
C ALA A 38 -18.10 -4.32 3.44
N ASP A 39 -18.06 -3.63 4.57
CA ASP A 39 -18.16 -2.18 4.75
C ASP A 39 -16.82 -1.44 4.55
N GLN A 40 -15.70 -2.15 4.41
CA GLN A 40 -14.39 -1.49 4.25
C GLN A 40 -14.07 -1.21 2.77
N PRO A 41 -13.63 0.02 2.43
CA PRO A 41 -13.17 0.34 1.09
C PRO A 41 -11.89 -0.44 0.78
N ARG A 42 -11.92 -1.25 -0.29
CA ARG A 42 -10.78 -2.06 -0.73
C ARG A 42 -10.06 -1.34 -1.86
N ALA A 43 -8.78 -1.08 -1.69
CA ALA A 43 -7.94 -0.62 -2.79
C ALA A 43 -7.72 -1.79 -3.77
N PRO A 44 -8.11 -1.68 -5.06
CA PRO A 44 -7.94 -2.77 -6.00
C PRO A 44 -6.46 -2.97 -6.33
N LYS A 45 -6.04 -4.24 -6.46
CA LYS A 45 -4.69 -4.63 -6.94
C LYS A 45 -4.52 -4.42 -8.46
N GLY A 46 -5.49 -3.78 -9.13
CA GLY A 46 -5.47 -3.58 -10.58
C GLY A 46 -5.77 -4.84 -11.42
N THR A 47 -6.27 -5.91 -10.81
CA THR A 47 -6.67 -7.15 -11.49
C THR A 47 -8.18 -7.39 -11.39
N PRO A 48 -8.84 -7.96 -12.42
CA PRO A 48 -10.29 -8.19 -12.43
C PRO A 48 -10.77 -9.13 -11.30
N GLU A 49 -9.91 -9.98 -10.77
CA GLU A 49 -10.17 -10.89 -9.62
C GLU A 49 -10.07 -10.18 -8.24
N GLY A 50 -9.75 -8.88 -8.21
CA GLY A 50 -9.17 -8.16 -7.06
C GLY A 50 -10.14 -7.56 -6.03
N GLY A 51 -11.37 -8.06 -5.92
CA GLY A 51 -12.37 -7.56 -4.96
C GLY A 51 -13.23 -6.38 -5.46
N GLN A 52 -14.28 -6.08 -4.70
CA GLN A 52 -15.37 -5.16 -5.09
C GLN A 52 -14.95 -3.69 -5.03
N TRP A 53 -15.40 -2.91 -6.02
CA TRP A 53 -15.11 -1.49 -6.22
C TRP A 53 -15.63 -0.62 -5.07
N VAL A 54 -14.81 0.34 -4.62
CA VAL A 54 -15.29 1.43 -3.75
C VAL A 54 -16.22 2.31 -4.60
N THR A 55 -17.52 2.25 -4.32
CA THR A 55 -18.55 3.05 -5.01
C THR A 55 -18.58 4.50 -4.54
N ASP A 56 -17.84 4.82 -3.48
CA ASP A 56 -17.79 6.18 -2.98
C ASP A 56 -16.92 7.03 -3.88
N ARG A 57 -17.53 8.09 -4.43
CA ARG A 57 -16.86 9.16 -5.18
C ARG A 57 -15.98 10.00 -4.26
N LEU A 58 -15.21 9.38 -3.36
CA LEU A 58 -14.03 9.99 -2.80
C LEU A 58 -13.21 10.44 -4.00
N HIS A 59 -13.14 11.75 -4.18
CA HIS A 59 -12.22 12.38 -5.09
C HIS A 59 -10.84 11.87 -4.69
N VAL A 60 -10.42 10.76 -5.31
CA VAL A 60 -9.01 10.45 -5.47
C VAL A 60 -8.46 11.77 -5.98
N ALA A 61 -7.59 12.39 -5.20
CA ALA A 61 -6.89 13.60 -5.60
C ALA A 61 -6.08 13.22 -6.84
N ALA A 62 -6.76 13.22 -7.99
CA ALA A 62 -6.22 12.95 -9.29
C ALA A 62 -5.51 14.23 -9.67
N GLY A 63 -4.39 14.50 -9.01
CA GLY A 63 -3.43 15.42 -9.57
C GLY A 63 -3.12 14.99 -11.00
N SER A 64 -2.81 15.95 -11.85
CA SER A 64 -2.43 15.70 -13.25
C SER A 64 -1.46 14.53 -13.33
N ARG A 65 -1.65 13.58 -14.25
CA ARG A 65 -0.73 12.45 -14.40
C ARG A 65 0.69 12.94 -14.69
N CYS A 66 1.68 12.17 -14.25
CA CYS A 66 3.06 12.40 -14.63
C CYS A 66 3.26 12.10 -16.12
N ASP A 67 3.71 13.09 -16.89
CA ASP A 67 4.00 12.98 -18.33
C ASP A 67 5.23 12.09 -18.60
N GLY A 68 6.11 11.94 -17.61
CA GLY A 68 7.34 11.15 -17.71
C GLY A 68 8.30 11.66 -18.79
N PHE A 69 9.15 10.75 -19.27
CA PHE A 69 10.01 10.95 -20.43
C PHE A 69 9.66 9.91 -21.49
N SER A 70 9.70 10.32 -22.76
CA SER A 70 9.55 9.52 -23.99
C SER A 70 9.34 8.01 -23.73
N GLY A 71 8.07 7.60 -23.59
CA GLY A 71 7.68 6.22 -23.23
C GLY A 71 6.87 6.08 -21.92
N GLY A 72 6.70 7.18 -21.17
CA GLY A 72 5.89 7.24 -19.95
C GLY A 72 6.69 6.92 -18.67
N CYS A 73 6.14 7.28 -17.51
CA CYS A 73 6.74 6.97 -16.20
C CYS A 73 6.66 5.46 -15.93
N GLN A 74 7.63 4.68 -16.44
CA GLN A 74 7.66 3.22 -16.32
C GLN A 74 7.85 2.72 -14.88
N LEU A 75 8.52 3.54 -14.06
CA LEU A 75 8.99 3.14 -12.73
C LEU A 75 8.11 3.63 -11.60
N GLY A 76 6.91 4.15 -11.88
CA GLY A 76 5.89 4.60 -10.92
C GLY A 76 6.41 4.59 -9.49
N GLY A 77 7.15 5.66 -9.12
CA GLY A 77 7.82 5.72 -7.83
C GLY A 77 6.83 5.47 -6.71
N THR A 78 7.34 5.15 -5.52
CA THR A 78 6.55 4.82 -4.32
C THR A 78 5.46 5.85 -3.97
N PHE A 79 5.48 7.05 -4.56
CA PHE A 79 4.50 8.12 -4.43
C PHE A 79 3.77 8.52 -5.73
N GLY A 80 3.56 7.58 -6.66
CA GLY A 80 2.41 7.60 -7.55
C GLY A 80 2.60 8.27 -8.91
N THR A 81 1.73 7.84 -9.82
CA THR A 81 1.55 8.29 -11.21
C THR A 81 1.07 9.75 -11.34
N THR A 82 1.12 10.52 -10.26
CA THR A 82 0.62 11.88 -10.13
C THR A 82 1.78 12.86 -10.25
N GLY A 83 1.69 13.78 -11.20
CA GLY A 83 2.60 14.91 -11.37
C GLY A 83 2.40 15.92 -10.24
N MET A 84 3.50 16.30 -9.60
CA MET A 84 3.55 17.24 -8.48
C MET A 84 4.27 18.54 -8.86
N TYR A 85 5.11 18.49 -9.89
CA TYR A 85 5.90 19.61 -10.39
C TYR A 85 5.49 19.96 -11.82
N THR A 86 5.42 21.25 -12.14
CA THR A 86 5.21 21.71 -13.52
C THR A 86 6.50 22.36 -14.03
N ILE A 87 7.20 21.65 -14.91
CA ILE A 87 8.52 22.05 -15.43
C ILE A 87 8.43 22.10 -16.95
N PHE A 88 8.66 23.27 -17.55
CA PHE A 88 8.51 23.53 -19.00
C PHE A 88 7.19 23.00 -19.59
N GLY A 89 6.07 23.19 -18.87
CA GLY A 89 4.75 22.75 -19.29
C GLY A 89 4.49 21.24 -19.18
N LYS A 90 5.43 20.48 -18.59
CA LYS A 90 5.23 19.06 -18.27
C LYS A 90 4.90 18.89 -16.80
N ASN A 91 3.93 18.03 -16.51
CA ASN A 91 3.59 17.62 -15.16
C ASN A 91 4.43 16.40 -14.79
N LEU A 92 5.32 16.53 -13.83
CA LEU A 92 6.29 15.51 -13.45
C LEU A 92 6.13 15.11 -12.00
N CYS A 93 6.26 13.82 -11.69
CA CYS A 93 6.47 13.36 -10.32
C CYS A 93 7.88 13.74 -9.86
N ARG A 94 8.16 13.64 -8.56
CA ARG A 94 9.47 13.99 -7.98
C ARG A 94 10.64 13.32 -8.71
N ASP A 95 10.56 12.02 -8.92
CA ASP A 95 11.65 11.26 -9.56
C ASP A 95 11.87 11.68 -11.02
N CYS A 96 10.80 11.97 -11.75
CA CYS A 96 10.89 12.48 -13.10
C CYS A 96 11.46 13.91 -13.12
N ALA A 97 11.08 14.77 -12.18
CA ALA A 97 11.59 16.12 -12.07
C ALA A 97 13.10 16.15 -11.79
N ILE A 98 13.58 15.32 -10.86
CA ILE A 98 15.01 15.17 -10.56
C ILE A 98 15.80 14.73 -11.80
N LYS A 99 15.28 13.75 -12.53
CA LYS A 99 15.87 13.28 -13.79
C LYS A 99 15.83 14.36 -14.87
N PHE A 100 14.75 15.13 -14.94
CA PHE A 100 14.54 16.24 -15.88
C PHE A 100 15.50 17.40 -15.69
N LEU A 101 15.80 17.72 -14.44
CA LEU A 101 16.76 18.77 -14.12
C LEU A 101 18.21 18.25 -14.06
N GLY A 102 18.44 16.93 -14.18
CA GLY A 102 19.77 16.34 -14.09
C GLY A 102 20.40 16.44 -12.68
N ILE A 103 19.59 16.62 -11.64
CA ILE A 103 20.05 16.91 -10.26
C ILE A 103 20.18 15.66 -9.38
N GLN A 104 20.29 14.48 -9.98
CA GLN A 104 20.36 13.19 -9.27
C GLN A 104 21.56 13.09 -8.31
N GLY A 105 22.64 13.80 -8.61
CA GLY A 105 23.86 13.82 -7.79
C GLY A 105 23.81 14.78 -6.60
N LEU A 106 22.77 15.62 -6.49
CA LEU A 106 22.64 16.57 -5.39
C LEU A 106 22.14 15.87 -4.12
N PRO A 107 22.56 16.34 -2.92
CA PRO A 107 21.94 15.95 -1.66
C PRO A 107 20.43 16.27 -1.63
N HIS A 108 19.67 15.53 -0.84
CA HIS A 108 18.21 15.66 -0.77
C HIS A 108 17.72 17.10 -0.52
N GLY A 109 18.36 17.84 0.40
CA GLY A 109 17.97 19.21 0.71
C GLY A 109 18.14 20.17 -0.48
N GLU A 110 19.22 20.01 -1.24
CA GLU A 110 19.48 20.81 -2.44
C GLU A 110 18.55 20.44 -3.60
N GLN A 111 18.16 19.16 -3.69
CA GLN A 111 17.12 18.73 -4.64
C GLN A 111 15.79 19.41 -4.34
N GLU A 112 15.38 19.48 -3.06
CA GLU A 112 14.13 20.14 -2.65
C GLU A 112 14.16 21.64 -2.93
N GLU A 113 15.27 22.32 -2.61
CA GLU A 113 15.43 23.74 -2.90
C GLU A 113 15.34 24.03 -4.41
N THR A 114 15.93 23.17 -5.23
CA THR A 114 15.87 23.28 -6.70
C THR A 114 14.46 23.02 -7.25
N LEU A 115 13.69 22.12 -6.62
CA LEU A 115 12.37 21.71 -7.08
C LEU A 115 11.24 22.61 -6.59
N ARG A 116 11.41 23.27 -5.43
CA ARG A 116 10.41 24.13 -4.78
C ARG A 116 9.76 25.16 -5.72
N PRO A 117 10.49 25.86 -6.61
CA PRO A 117 9.88 26.84 -7.54
C PRO A 117 8.88 26.23 -8.52
N PHE A 118 8.91 24.92 -8.72
CA PHE A 118 8.09 24.20 -9.70
C PHE A 118 6.92 23.44 -9.06
N GLU A 119 6.77 23.47 -7.74
CA GLU A 119 5.66 22.79 -7.04
C GLU A 119 4.32 23.37 -7.47
N GLN A 120 3.39 22.48 -7.86
CA GLN A 120 2.02 22.88 -8.14
C GLN A 120 1.37 23.37 -6.84
N THR A 121 1.11 24.67 -6.75
CA THR A 121 0.29 25.21 -5.66
C THR A 121 -1.13 24.69 -5.87
N GLN A 122 -1.60 23.77 -5.03
CA GLN A 122 -3.01 23.35 -5.04
C GLN A 122 -3.87 24.59 -4.73
N SER A 123 -4.44 25.23 -5.76
CA SER A 123 -5.50 26.20 -5.56
C SER A 123 -6.72 25.44 -5.02
N ARG A 124 -7.07 25.79 -3.78
CA ARG A 124 -8.24 25.34 -3.02
C ARG A 124 -9.55 25.55 -3.77
#